data_AF-A0A3D2KAR8-F1
#
_entry.id   AF-A0A3D2KAR8-F1
#
_cell.length_a   1.000
_cell.length_b   1.000
_cell.length_c   1.000
_cell.angle_alpha   90.00
_cell.angle_beta   90.00
_cell.angle_gamma   90.00
#
_symmetry.space_group_name_H-M   'P 1'
#
loop_
_entity.id
_entity.type
_entity.pdbx_description
1 polymer ?
#
loop_
_entity_poly.entity_id
_entity_poly.type
_entity_poly.pdbx_seq_one_letter_code
_entity_poly.pdbx_strand_id
1 'polypeptide(L)'
;MNAYVAFGIIGLIGNFVAALADVPLVKPGKADKDEMIAGGGVSSWWADVTSKRFIVSSWLSFIGQPAAYIVMWLLADLIAKENGALALALRINTFLGCYAGFSCHVIYCMKPLIYQKLHKKMSDDESLEVMKSIDPVVMGPMIVGGLSLWLGSTIIVAIAIATGALAVPKLCILLNPVVSALVLLTLKKCGVKIIGTLGVGYMLYSILLIIAGLA
;
A
#
# COMPACT_ATOMS: atom_id res chain seq x y z
N MET A 1 0.81 -19.84 -21.59
CA MET A 1 0.42 -19.11 -20.38
C MET A 1 -0.49 -17.97 -20.83
N ASN A 2 -1.73 -17.87 -20.33
CA ASN A 2 -2.59 -16.76 -20.73
C ASN A 2 -2.11 -15.44 -20.09
N ALA A 3 -2.58 -14.32 -20.62
CA ALA A 3 -2.13 -13.00 -20.18
C ALA A 3 -2.38 -12.77 -18.68
N TYR A 4 -3.51 -13.25 -18.14
CA TYR A 4 -3.84 -13.09 -16.72
C TYR A 4 -2.83 -13.76 -15.78
N VAL A 5 -2.38 -14.98 -16.10
CA VAL A 5 -1.34 -15.66 -15.30
C VAL A 5 0.00 -14.92 -15.42
N ALA A 6 0.37 -14.47 -16.62
CA ALA A 6 1.60 -13.71 -16.84
C ALA A 6 1.62 -12.40 -16.01
N PHE A 7 0.54 -11.61 -16.10
CA PHE A 7 0.41 -10.36 -15.36
C PHE A 7 0.19 -10.58 -13.86
N GLY A 8 -0.37 -11.72 -13.45
CA GLY A 8 -0.40 -12.10 -12.04
C GLY A 8 1.00 -12.36 -11.47
N ILE A 9 1.91 -12.98 -12.23
CA ILE A 9 3.31 -13.16 -11.80
C ILE A 9 4.04 -11.80 -11.73
N ILE A 10 3.85 -10.93 -12.74
CA ILE A 10 4.38 -9.56 -12.72
C ILE A 10 3.80 -8.80 -11.51
N GLY A 11 2.52 -8.99 -11.23
CA GLY A 11 1.81 -8.51 -10.05
C GLY A 11 2.48 -8.90 -8.76
N LEU A 12 2.80 -10.20 -8.58
CA LEU A 12 3.50 -10.69 -7.40
C LEU A 12 4.85 -9.99 -7.20
N ILE A 13 5.66 -9.92 -8.25
CA ILE A 13 6.99 -9.31 -8.19
C ILE A 13 6.88 -7.82 -7.87
N GLY A 14 6.03 -7.08 -8.59
CA GLY A 14 5.87 -5.64 -8.37
C GLY A 14 5.28 -5.31 -7.01
N ASN A 15 4.30 -6.06 -6.53
CA ASN A 15 3.71 -5.87 -5.21
C ASN A 15 4.68 -6.25 -4.07
N PHE A 16 5.57 -7.22 -4.29
CA PHE A 16 6.67 -7.49 -3.38
C PHE A 16 7.63 -6.30 -3.31
N VAL A 17 8.04 -5.76 -4.47
CA VAL A 17 8.89 -4.55 -4.54
C VAL A 17 8.21 -3.36 -3.84
N ALA A 18 6.90 -3.17 -4.03
CA ALA A 18 6.13 -2.14 -3.33
C ALA A 18 6.10 -2.38 -1.81
N ALA A 19 5.93 -3.62 -1.35
CA ALA A 19 5.99 -3.95 0.08
C ALA A 19 7.36 -3.66 0.70
N LEU A 20 8.44 -3.79 -0.07
CA LEU A 20 9.79 -3.41 0.38
C LEU A 20 9.98 -1.90 0.48
N ALA A 21 9.13 -1.08 -0.17
CA ALA A 21 9.20 0.36 -0.07
C ALA A 21 8.97 0.89 1.35
N ASP A 22 8.25 0.15 2.19
CA ASP A 22 8.00 0.55 3.58
C ASP A 22 9.21 0.27 4.48
N VAL A 23 10.10 -0.65 4.10
CA VAL A 23 11.24 -1.06 4.94
C VAL A 23 12.22 0.10 5.21
N PRO A 24 12.63 0.92 4.23
CA PRO A 24 13.49 2.07 4.49
C PRO A 24 12.81 3.17 5.33
N LEU A 25 11.47 3.21 5.41
CA LEU A 25 10.72 4.20 6.17
C LEU A 25 10.61 3.88 7.67
N VAL A 26 10.94 2.66 8.08
CA VAL A 26 10.85 2.22 9.48
C VAL A 26 12.23 2.33 10.16
N LYS A 27 12.24 2.75 11.43
CA LYS A 27 13.45 2.79 12.26
C LYS A 27 14.03 1.38 12.40
N PRO A 28 15.33 1.16 12.14
CA PRO A 28 15.98 -0.11 12.41
C PRO A 28 16.12 -0.33 13.92
N GLY A 29 15.80 -1.53 14.42
CA GLY A 29 15.99 -1.91 15.83
C GLY A 29 14.69 -2.10 16.59
N LYS A 30 14.77 -2.12 17.93
CA LYS A 30 13.57 -2.17 18.79
C LYS A 30 12.87 -0.82 18.75
N ALA A 31 11.56 -0.83 18.58
CA ALA A 31 10.73 0.36 18.74
C ALA A 31 10.90 0.91 20.16
N ASP A 32 11.28 2.19 20.29
CA ASP A 32 11.30 2.84 21.60
C ASP A 32 9.86 3.02 22.10
N LYS A 33 9.65 2.91 23.41
CA LYS A 33 8.34 3.13 24.05
C LYS A 33 7.81 4.55 23.79
N ASP A 34 8.71 5.50 23.51
CA ASP A 34 8.39 6.90 23.21
C ASP A 34 8.08 7.15 21.72
N GLU A 35 8.16 6.14 20.84
CA GLU A 35 7.77 6.28 19.42
C GLU A 35 6.28 6.60 19.23
N MET A 36 5.45 6.33 20.26
CA MET A 36 4.04 6.71 20.28
C MET A 36 3.82 8.21 20.54
N ILE A 37 4.85 8.99 20.88
CA ILE A 37 4.74 10.44 21.13
C ILE A 37 4.78 11.27 19.81
N ALA A 38 5.03 10.64 18.65
CA ALA A 38 4.96 11.32 17.36
C ALA A 38 3.51 11.45 16.83
N GLY A 39 2.60 11.98 17.64
CA GLY A 39 1.25 12.40 17.20
C GLY A 39 1.24 13.48 16.11
N GLY A 40 2.41 13.96 15.67
CA GLY A 40 2.60 14.97 14.62
C GLY A 40 3.35 14.50 13.37
N GLY A 41 3.56 13.19 13.17
CA GLY A 41 4.07 12.67 11.90
C GLY A 41 5.54 12.99 11.56
N VAL A 42 6.36 13.31 12.57
CA VAL A 42 7.83 13.49 12.46
C VAL A 42 8.53 12.59 13.45
N SER A 43 9.63 11.96 13.04
CA SER A 43 10.41 11.05 13.89
C SER A 43 11.85 11.53 14.01
N SER A 44 12.34 11.68 15.25
CA SER A 44 13.68 12.22 15.54
C SER A 44 14.81 11.42 14.89
N TRP A 45 14.67 10.10 14.76
CA TRP A 45 15.69 9.26 14.12
C TRP A 45 15.93 9.59 12.64
N TRP A 46 15.01 10.31 11.99
CA TRP A 46 15.21 10.77 10.61
C TRP A 46 16.41 11.72 10.49
N ALA A 47 16.76 12.46 11.53
CA ALA A 47 17.90 13.38 11.54
C ALA A 47 19.23 12.66 11.26
N ASP A 48 19.40 11.46 11.82
CA ASP A 48 20.70 10.78 11.91
C ASP A 48 20.94 9.75 10.79
N VAL A 49 19.91 9.42 10.01
CA VAL A 49 20.02 8.39 8.97
C VAL A 49 20.35 8.95 7.59
N THR A 50 20.91 8.12 6.72
CA THR A 50 21.18 8.53 5.34
C THR A 50 19.88 8.81 4.55
N SER A 51 19.84 9.95 3.86
CA SER A 51 18.74 10.35 2.96
C SER A 51 18.49 9.34 1.84
N LYS A 52 19.50 8.55 1.46
CA LYS A 52 19.38 7.49 0.44
C LYS A 52 18.28 6.49 0.77
N ARG A 53 17.97 6.25 2.05
CA ARG A 53 16.89 5.32 2.46
C ARG A 53 15.54 5.77 1.90
N PHE A 54 15.21 7.05 2.06
CA PHE A 54 13.92 7.61 1.64
C PHE A 54 13.83 7.70 0.11
N ILE A 55 14.95 8.01 -0.56
CA ILE A 55 15.03 8.00 -2.03
C ILE A 55 14.80 6.57 -2.58
N VAL A 56 15.44 5.56 -1.99
CA VAL A 56 15.25 4.16 -2.38
C VAL A 56 13.79 3.72 -2.15
N SER A 57 13.20 4.10 -1.01
CA SER A 57 11.79 3.82 -0.74
C SER A 57 10.86 4.42 -1.81
N SER A 58 11.10 5.67 -2.23
CA SER A 58 10.33 6.30 -3.31
C SER A 58 10.43 5.50 -4.62
N TRP A 59 11.64 5.08 -5.01
CA TRP A 59 11.86 4.31 -6.24
C TRP A 59 11.23 2.92 -6.20
N LEU A 60 11.35 2.20 -5.07
CA LEU A 60 10.71 0.89 -4.90
C LEU A 60 9.19 1.00 -5.07
N SER A 61 8.58 2.03 -4.47
CA SER A 61 7.14 2.26 -4.64
C SER A 61 6.77 2.65 -6.07
N PHE A 62 7.52 3.57 -6.69
CA PHE A 62 7.25 4.02 -8.06
C PHE A 62 7.29 2.87 -9.06
N ILE A 63 8.23 1.94 -8.90
CA ILE A 63 8.38 0.77 -9.78
C ILE A 63 7.36 -0.32 -9.43
N GLY A 64 7.11 -0.56 -8.14
CA GLY A 64 6.29 -1.67 -7.67
C GLY A 64 4.77 -1.44 -7.78
N GLN A 65 4.29 -0.27 -7.38
CA GLN A 65 2.84 0.02 -7.31
C GLN A 65 2.09 -0.08 -8.65
N PRO A 66 2.67 0.26 -9.82
CA PRO A 66 1.99 0.06 -11.10
C PRO A 66 1.56 -1.39 -11.36
N ALA A 67 2.26 -2.38 -10.81
CA ALA A 67 1.85 -3.78 -10.94
C ALA A 67 0.53 -4.07 -10.21
N ALA A 68 0.28 -3.43 -9.06
CA ALA A 68 -0.99 -3.50 -8.35
C ALA A 68 -2.14 -2.99 -9.22
N TYR A 69 -1.94 -1.85 -9.88
CA TYR A 69 -2.91 -1.24 -10.78
C TYR A 69 -3.30 -2.19 -11.91
N ILE A 70 -2.31 -2.78 -12.58
CA ILE A 70 -2.53 -3.72 -13.68
C ILE A 70 -3.32 -4.94 -13.21
N VAL A 71 -2.94 -5.54 -12.07
CA VAL A 71 -3.63 -6.71 -11.52
C VAL A 71 -5.10 -6.40 -11.24
N MET A 72 -5.38 -5.29 -10.57
CA MET A 72 -6.74 -4.90 -10.23
C MET A 72 -7.59 -4.58 -11.46
N TRP A 73 -6.97 -3.98 -12.48
CA TRP A 73 -7.65 -3.70 -13.74
C TRP A 73 -8.03 -4.98 -14.49
N LEU A 74 -7.13 -5.96 -14.53
CA LEU A 74 -7.39 -7.26 -15.16
C LEU A 74 -8.41 -8.10 -14.38
N LEU A 75 -8.42 -8.01 -13.05
CA LEU A 75 -9.50 -8.57 -12.23
C LEU A 75 -10.85 -7.93 -12.60
N ALA A 76 -10.89 -6.60 -12.80
CA ALA A 76 -12.10 -5.92 -13.25
C ALA A 76 -12.54 -6.39 -14.64
N ASP A 77 -11.61 -6.65 -15.56
CA ASP A 77 -11.93 -7.19 -16.89
C ASP A 77 -12.57 -8.58 -16.82
N LEU A 78 -12.10 -9.44 -15.90
CA LEU A 78 -12.72 -10.74 -15.67
C LEU A 78 -14.13 -10.59 -15.08
N ILE A 79 -14.31 -9.70 -14.11
CA ILE A 79 -15.61 -9.40 -13.50
C ILE A 79 -16.59 -8.82 -14.53
N ALA A 80 -16.10 -8.02 -15.49
CA ALA A 80 -16.93 -7.34 -16.47
C ALA A 80 -17.71 -8.29 -17.39
N LYS A 81 -17.26 -9.54 -17.53
CA LYS A 81 -17.94 -10.58 -18.30
C LYS A 81 -19.32 -10.91 -17.73
N GLU A 82 -19.45 -10.87 -16.41
CA GLU A 82 -20.66 -11.23 -15.68
C GLU A 82 -21.35 -10.01 -15.03
N ASN A 83 -20.59 -9.00 -14.61
CA ASN A 83 -21.12 -7.82 -13.92
C ASN A 83 -20.34 -6.54 -14.26
N GLY A 84 -20.80 -5.83 -15.29
CA GLY A 84 -20.18 -4.58 -15.75
C GLY A 84 -20.19 -3.45 -14.70
N ALA A 85 -21.21 -3.36 -13.86
CA ALA A 85 -21.30 -2.33 -12.83
C ALA A 85 -20.24 -2.54 -11.72
N LEU A 86 -20.07 -3.79 -11.28
CA LEU A 86 -19.08 -4.16 -10.27
C LEU A 86 -17.65 -3.98 -10.81
N ALA A 87 -17.43 -4.32 -12.08
CA ALA A 87 -16.15 -4.05 -12.76
C ALA A 87 -15.84 -2.55 -12.84
N LEU A 88 -16.83 -1.73 -13.20
CA LEU A 88 -16.66 -0.27 -13.24
C LEU A 88 -16.33 0.29 -11.85
N ALA A 89 -17.03 -0.17 -10.80
CA ALA A 89 -16.73 0.20 -9.42
C ALA A 89 -15.28 -0.16 -9.05
N LEU A 90 -14.81 -1.35 -9.44
CA LEU A 90 -13.43 -1.76 -9.18
C LEU A 90 -12.42 -0.88 -9.89
N ARG A 91 -12.66 -0.51 -11.16
CA ARG A 91 -11.77 0.38 -11.92
C ARG A 91 -11.69 1.77 -11.33
N ILE A 92 -12.82 2.37 -10.94
CA ILE A 92 -12.86 3.68 -10.28
C ILE A 92 -12.09 3.62 -8.96
N ASN A 93 -12.37 2.61 -8.13
CA ASN A 93 -11.66 2.41 -6.86
C ASN A 93 -10.15 2.23 -7.08
N THR A 94 -9.76 1.45 -8.07
CA THR A 94 -8.36 1.20 -8.42
C THR A 94 -7.67 2.50 -8.85
N PHE A 95 -8.31 3.30 -9.70
CA PHE A 95 -7.77 4.59 -10.13
C PHE A 95 -7.55 5.55 -8.96
N LEU A 96 -8.57 5.74 -8.11
CA LEU A 96 -8.48 6.60 -6.93
C LEU A 96 -7.43 6.09 -5.93
N GLY A 97 -7.44 4.79 -5.67
CA GLY A 97 -6.51 4.12 -4.76
C GLY A 97 -5.06 4.27 -5.22
N CYS A 98 -4.76 4.03 -6.51
CA CYS A 98 -3.39 4.17 -7.01
C CYS A 98 -2.90 5.62 -7.01
N TYR A 99 -3.74 6.57 -7.44
CA TYR A 99 -3.38 7.98 -7.42
C TYR A 99 -3.10 8.48 -6.00
N ALA A 100 -4.01 8.17 -5.06
CA ALA A 100 -3.84 8.55 -3.67
C ALA A 100 -2.68 7.81 -3.02
N GLY A 101 -2.57 6.49 -3.19
CA GLY A 101 -1.52 5.65 -2.60
C GLY A 101 -0.11 6.08 -2.99
N PHE A 102 0.12 6.37 -4.27
CA PHE A 102 1.43 6.86 -4.71
C PHE A 102 1.73 8.24 -4.14
N SER A 103 0.75 9.16 -4.17
CA SER A 103 0.90 10.50 -3.60
C SER A 103 1.25 10.44 -2.11
N CYS A 104 0.55 9.59 -1.35
CA CYS A 104 0.83 9.36 0.07
C CYS A 104 2.26 8.89 0.29
N HIS A 105 2.72 7.93 -0.51
CA HIS A 105 4.07 7.39 -0.36
C HIS A 105 5.15 8.43 -0.66
N VAL A 106 4.96 9.24 -1.71
CA VAL A 106 5.86 10.36 -2.03
C VAL A 106 5.95 11.32 -0.85
N ILE A 107 4.82 11.70 -0.25
CA ILE A 107 4.79 12.59 0.92
C ILE A 107 5.54 11.95 2.10
N TYR A 108 5.28 10.68 2.40
CA TYR A 108 5.98 9.97 3.49
C TYR A 108 7.48 9.84 3.25
N CYS A 109 7.95 9.79 2.00
CA CYS A 109 9.38 9.82 1.67
C CYS A 109 9.98 11.23 1.73
N MET A 110 9.19 12.26 1.37
CA MET A 110 9.64 13.66 1.41
C MET A 110 9.73 14.20 2.84
N LYS A 111 8.79 13.83 3.73
CA LYS A 111 8.75 14.35 5.10
C LYS A 111 10.10 14.17 5.85
N PRO A 112 10.73 12.99 5.86
CA PRO A 112 12.06 12.79 6.46
C PRO A 112 13.16 13.65 5.81
N LEU A 113 13.14 13.80 4.48
CA LEU A 113 14.14 14.59 3.76
C LEU A 113 14.04 16.08 4.07
N ILE A 114 12.82 16.60 4.22
CA ILE A 114 12.56 17.97 4.62
C ILE A 114 13.02 18.17 6.08
N TYR A 115 12.61 17.27 6.99
CA TYR A 115 13.01 17.33 8.39
C TYR A 115 14.55 17.32 8.57
N GLN A 116 15.28 16.50 7.81
CA GLN A 116 16.75 16.48 7.82
C GLN A 116 17.40 17.83 7.45
N LYS A 117 16.70 18.69 6.72
CA LYS A 117 17.16 20.04 6.38
C LYS A 117 16.72 21.06 7.41
N LEU A 118 15.51 20.92 7.96
CA LEU A 118 14.95 21.82 8.96
C LEU A 118 15.69 21.69 10.31
N HIS A 119 15.91 20.47 10.80
CA HIS A 119 16.53 20.25 12.12
C HIS A 119 17.97 20.81 12.23
N LYS A 120 18.63 21.07 11.08
CA LYS A 120 19.96 21.70 11.02
C LYS A 120 19.93 23.22 11.09
N LYS A 121 18.76 23.82 10.94
CA LYS A 121 18.56 25.26 10.79
C LYS A 121 17.69 25.89 11.87
N MET A 122 16.82 25.10 12.50
CA MET A 122 15.86 25.55 13.49
C MET A 122 15.66 24.49 14.56
N SER A 123 14.95 24.85 15.63
CA SER A 123 14.61 23.90 16.70
C SER A 123 13.71 22.77 16.19
N ASP A 124 13.66 21.65 16.92
CA ASP A 124 12.77 20.53 16.59
C ASP A 124 11.29 20.95 16.66
N ASP A 125 10.93 21.85 17.58
CA ASP A 125 9.56 22.37 17.73
C ASP A 125 9.15 23.21 16.52
N GLU A 126 10.00 24.14 16.07
CA GLU A 126 9.76 24.93 14.85
C GLU A 126 9.74 24.04 13.60
N SER A 127 10.63 23.04 13.54
CA SER A 127 10.65 22.06 12.46
C SER A 127 9.32 21.30 12.40
N LEU A 128 8.80 20.87 13.55
CA LEU A 128 7.52 20.17 13.65
C LEU A 128 6.35 21.04 13.20
N GLU A 129 6.34 22.33 13.52
CA GLU A 129 5.31 23.28 13.09
C GLU A 129 5.28 23.41 11.56
N VAL A 130 6.46 23.57 10.93
CA VAL A 130 6.59 23.58 9.47
C VAL A 130 6.09 22.27 8.87
N MET A 131 6.43 21.12 9.46
CA MET A 131 5.99 19.82 8.97
C MET A 131 4.46 19.63 9.07
N LYS A 132 3.84 20.11 10.15
CA LYS A 132 2.38 20.08 10.35
C LYS A 132 1.63 20.93 9.34
N SER A 133 2.24 21.97 8.77
CA SER A 133 1.61 22.77 7.72
C SER A 133 1.28 21.97 6.45
N ILE A 134 1.92 20.81 6.26
CA ILE A 134 1.65 19.89 5.13
C ILE A 134 0.38 19.07 5.38
N ASP A 135 0.05 18.77 6.64
CA ASP A 135 -0.99 17.81 7.02
C ASP A 135 -2.40 18.14 6.46
N PRO A 136 -2.88 19.41 6.49
CA PRO A 136 -4.18 19.76 5.92
C PRO A 136 -4.31 19.45 4.42
N VAL A 137 -3.21 19.53 3.67
CA VAL A 137 -3.19 19.25 2.22
C VAL A 137 -3.27 17.75 1.97
N VAL A 138 -2.73 16.93 2.87
CA VAL A 138 -2.48 15.51 2.60
C VAL A 138 -3.43 14.57 3.35
N MET A 139 -4.00 14.99 4.49
CA MET A 139 -4.87 14.13 5.30
C MET A 139 -6.13 13.65 4.57
N GLY A 140 -6.83 14.55 3.87
CA GLY A 140 -8.03 14.19 3.11
C GLY A 140 -7.74 13.11 2.06
N PRO A 141 -6.81 13.37 1.13
CA PRO A 141 -6.37 12.36 0.16
C PRO A 141 -5.86 11.06 0.79
N MET A 142 -5.14 11.12 1.92
CA MET A 142 -4.68 9.93 2.65
C MET A 142 -5.83 9.07 3.17
N ILE A 143 -6.86 9.69 3.75
CA ILE A 143 -8.03 8.96 4.27
C ILE A 143 -8.80 8.31 3.14
N VAL A 144 -9.11 9.08 2.09
CA VAL A 144 -9.86 8.56 0.92
C VAL A 144 -9.07 7.45 0.23
N GLY A 145 -7.78 7.66 -0.01
CA GLY A 145 -6.89 6.68 -0.59
C GLY A 145 -6.76 5.42 0.26
N GLY A 146 -6.56 5.58 1.57
CA GLY A 146 -6.50 4.47 2.52
C GLY A 146 -7.77 3.63 2.51
N LEU A 147 -8.95 4.25 2.64
CA LEU A 147 -10.23 3.53 2.60
C LEU A 147 -10.45 2.82 1.27
N SER A 148 -10.12 3.48 0.16
CA SER A 148 -10.23 2.90 -1.18
C SER A 148 -9.30 1.69 -1.38
N LEU A 149 -8.04 1.79 -0.95
CA LEU A 149 -7.02 0.75 -1.10
C LEU A 149 -7.26 -0.45 -0.19
N TRP A 150 -7.72 -0.22 1.04
CA TRP A 150 -7.92 -1.27 2.05
C TRP A 150 -9.31 -1.90 1.97
N LEU A 151 -10.36 -1.09 1.97
CA LEU A 151 -11.73 -1.56 2.09
C LEU A 151 -12.44 -1.63 0.75
N GLY A 152 -12.29 -0.60 -0.09
CA GLY A 152 -12.99 -0.53 -1.37
C GLY A 152 -12.69 -1.73 -2.26
N SER A 153 -11.41 -2.00 -2.52
CA SER A 153 -10.97 -3.16 -3.31
C SER A 153 -11.42 -4.48 -2.68
N THR A 154 -11.26 -4.62 -1.36
CA THR A 154 -11.64 -5.82 -0.60
C THR A 154 -13.11 -6.14 -0.71
N ILE A 155 -13.98 -5.15 -0.47
CA ILE A 155 -15.43 -5.34 -0.52
C ILE A 155 -15.87 -5.68 -1.94
N ILE A 156 -15.39 -4.94 -2.94
CA ILE A 156 -15.79 -5.15 -4.34
C ILE A 156 -15.38 -6.55 -4.83
N VAL A 157 -14.13 -6.95 -4.58
CA VAL A 157 -13.64 -8.28 -4.99
C VAL A 157 -14.34 -9.39 -4.21
N ALA A 158 -14.59 -9.22 -2.91
CA ALA A 158 -15.33 -10.20 -2.12
C ALA A 158 -16.77 -10.40 -2.62
N ILE A 159 -17.46 -9.31 -2.97
CA ILE A 159 -18.79 -9.37 -3.61
C ILE A 159 -18.70 -10.11 -4.94
N ALA A 160 -17.70 -9.82 -5.77
CA ALA A 160 -17.53 -10.49 -7.07
C ALA A 160 -17.37 -12.00 -6.93
N ILE A 161 -16.60 -12.46 -5.94
CA ILE A 161 -16.44 -13.90 -5.67
C ILE A 161 -17.73 -14.48 -5.09
N ALA A 162 -18.40 -13.77 -4.17
CA ALA A 162 -19.61 -14.26 -3.51
C ALA A 162 -20.79 -14.42 -4.48
N THR A 163 -20.93 -13.52 -5.45
CA THR A 163 -21.99 -13.56 -6.48
C THR A 163 -21.64 -14.44 -7.67
N GLY A 164 -20.39 -14.93 -7.77
CA GLY A 164 -19.89 -15.69 -8.91
C GLY A 164 -19.47 -14.84 -10.11
N ALA A 165 -19.54 -13.51 -10.02
CA ALA A 165 -19.06 -12.62 -11.07
C ALA A 165 -17.54 -12.75 -11.30
N LEU A 166 -16.79 -13.20 -10.29
CA LEU A 166 -15.43 -13.71 -10.46
C LEU A 166 -15.45 -15.22 -10.21
N ALA A 167 -15.26 -16.00 -11.28
CA ALA A 167 -15.38 -17.46 -11.29
C ALA A 167 -14.18 -18.17 -10.63
N VAL A 168 -14.11 -18.10 -9.30
CA VAL A 168 -13.07 -18.76 -8.49
C VAL A 168 -13.69 -19.47 -7.27
N PRO A 169 -12.98 -20.43 -6.63
CA PRO A 169 -13.46 -21.03 -5.39
C PRO A 169 -13.73 -19.97 -4.31
N LYS A 170 -14.85 -20.11 -3.57
CA LYS A 170 -15.27 -19.13 -2.54
C LYS A 170 -14.21 -18.85 -1.47
N LEU A 171 -13.33 -19.82 -1.18
CA LEU A 171 -12.20 -19.65 -0.27
C LEU A 171 -11.27 -18.49 -0.67
N CYS A 172 -11.23 -18.14 -1.96
CA CYS A 172 -10.44 -17.04 -2.48
C CYS A 172 -10.89 -15.66 -1.96
N ILE A 173 -12.04 -15.55 -1.29
CA ILE A 173 -12.43 -14.32 -0.54
C ILE A 173 -11.35 -13.92 0.47
N LEU A 174 -10.59 -14.88 1.00
CA LEU A 174 -9.49 -14.62 1.94
C LEU A 174 -8.26 -13.96 1.28
N LEU A 175 -8.16 -13.93 -0.04
CA LEU A 175 -7.03 -13.38 -0.78
C LEU A 175 -7.19 -11.86 -0.97
N ASN A 176 -7.03 -11.10 0.11
CA ASN A 176 -7.18 -9.64 0.07
C ASN A 176 -6.28 -8.89 1.09
N PRO A 177 -6.11 -7.57 0.93
CA PRO A 177 -5.32 -6.75 1.83
C PRO A 177 -5.73 -6.80 3.31
N VAL A 178 -7.02 -6.76 3.63
CA VAL A 178 -7.48 -6.78 5.04
C VAL A 178 -7.01 -8.04 5.75
N VAL A 179 -7.17 -9.20 5.11
CA VAL A 179 -6.70 -10.49 5.67
C VAL A 179 -5.19 -10.49 5.84
N SER A 180 -4.45 -9.98 4.87
CA SER A 180 -2.98 -9.87 4.98
C SER A 180 -2.56 -9.00 6.16
N ALA A 181 -3.25 -7.88 6.42
CA ALA A 181 -2.95 -7.02 7.56
C ALA A 181 -3.23 -7.73 8.89
N LEU A 182 -4.34 -8.45 9.02
CA LEU A 182 -4.64 -9.22 10.24
C LEU A 182 -3.54 -10.24 10.55
N VAL A 183 -3.06 -10.95 9.53
CA VAL A 183 -1.97 -11.93 9.68
C VAL A 183 -0.66 -11.24 10.03
N LEU A 184 -0.24 -10.23 9.26
CA LEU A 184 1.05 -9.57 9.44
C LEU A 184 1.13 -8.78 10.75
N LEU A 185 0.05 -8.11 11.17
CA LEU A 185 0.01 -7.41 12.44
C LEU A 185 0.09 -8.38 13.62
N THR A 186 -0.51 -9.57 13.51
CA THR A 186 -0.35 -10.65 14.49
C THR A 186 1.09 -11.13 14.54
N LEU A 187 1.71 -11.40 13.38
CA LEU A 187 3.12 -11.81 13.31
C LEU A 187 4.07 -10.74 13.90
N LYS A 188 3.79 -9.45 13.63
CA LYS A 188 4.54 -8.33 14.23
C LYS A 188 4.44 -8.34 15.75
N LYS A 189 3.25 -8.61 16.33
CA LYS A 189 3.08 -8.76 17.79
C LYS A 189 3.87 -9.94 18.36
N CYS A 190 4.10 -10.98 17.56
CA CYS A 190 4.96 -12.12 17.91
C CYS A 190 6.46 -11.85 17.70
N GLY A 191 6.87 -10.62 17.37
CA GLY A 191 8.28 -10.25 17.18
C GLY A 191 8.85 -10.55 15.79
N VAL A 192 8.02 -10.97 14.84
CA VAL A 192 8.44 -11.18 13.45
C VAL A 192 8.59 -9.85 12.74
N LYS A 193 9.72 -9.65 12.05
CA LYS A 193 9.92 -8.48 11.18
C LYS A 193 9.02 -8.63 9.95
N ILE A 194 8.18 -7.63 9.71
CA ILE A 194 7.27 -7.59 8.57
C ILE A 194 7.66 -6.51 7.56
N ILE A 195 7.28 -6.72 6.31
CA ILE A 195 7.34 -5.73 5.23
C ILE A 195 5.98 -5.03 5.10
N GLY A 196 5.84 -4.13 4.13
CA GLY A 196 4.62 -3.35 3.89
C GLY A 196 3.37 -4.22 3.77
N THR A 197 2.42 -4.00 4.67
CA THR A 197 1.21 -4.83 4.78
C THR A 197 0.33 -4.71 3.55
N LEU A 198 0.20 -3.50 3.00
CA LEU A 198 -0.62 -3.26 1.83
C LEU A 198 -0.05 -3.97 0.60
N GLY A 199 1.27 -3.85 0.35
CA GLY A 199 1.92 -4.54 -0.77
C GLY A 199 1.76 -6.07 -0.69
N VAL A 200 1.85 -6.66 0.50
CA VAL A 200 1.53 -8.09 0.71
C VAL A 200 0.07 -8.40 0.39
N GLY A 201 -0.85 -7.52 0.77
CA GLY A 201 -2.25 -7.60 0.39
C GLY A 201 -2.48 -7.70 -1.11
N TYR A 202 -1.84 -6.83 -1.89
CA TYR A 202 -1.95 -6.83 -3.35
C TYR A 202 -1.20 -8.00 -4.01
N MET A 203 -0.20 -8.60 -3.34
CA MET A 203 0.31 -9.92 -3.74
C MET A 203 -0.79 -10.98 -3.70
N LEU A 204 -1.67 -10.98 -2.69
CA LEU A 204 -2.80 -11.92 -2.64
C LEU A 204 -3.78 -11.72 -3.80
N TYR A 205 -4.03 -10.47 -4.21
CA TYR A 205 -4.80 -10.21 -5.44
C TYR A 205 -4.09 -10.68 -6.71
N SER A 206 -2.76 -10.66 -6.72
CA SER A 206 -1.99 -11.20 -7.83
C SER A 206 -2.16 -12.72 -7.92
N ILE A 207 -2.17 -13.42 -6.77
CA ILE A 207 -2.52 -14.85 -6.68
C ILE A 207 -3.96 -15.09 -7.15
N LEU A 208 -4.90 -14.26 -6.71
CA LEU A 208 -6.30 -14.34 -7.12
C LEU A 208 -6.44 -14.22 -8.65
N LEU A 209 -5.71 -13.29 -9.28
CA LEU A 209 -5.71 -13.12 -10.73
C LEU A 209 -5.15 -14.36 -11.44
N ILE A 210 -4.10 -14.98 -10.91
CA ILE A 210 -3.55 -16.23 -11.44
C ILE A 210 -4.61 -17.34 -11.37
N ILE A 211 -5.26 -17.52 -10.23
CA ILE A 211 -6.31 -18.54 -10.04
C ILE A 211 -7.47 -18.29 -11.01
N ALA A 212 -7.96 -17.05 -11.08
CA ALA A 212 -9.05 -16.66 -11.98
C ALA A 212 -8.67 -16.80 -13.46
N GLY A 213 -7.39 -16.65 -13.80
CA GLY A 213 -6.88 -16.87 -15.14
C GLY A 213 -6.71 -18.36 -15.50
N LEU A 214 -6.72 -19.28 -14.54
CA LEU A 214 -6.63 -20.72 -14.80
C LEU A 214 -8.01 -21.39 -14.92
N ALA A 215 -9.06 -20.71 -14.43
CA ALA A 215 -10.45 -21.11 -14.58
C ALA A 215 -10.96 -20.81 -16.00
#